data_AF-A0A0T6AY07-F1
#
_entry.id   AF-A0A0T6AY07-F1
#
_cell.length_a   1.000
_cell.length_b   1.000
_cell.length_c   1.000
_cell.angle_alpha   90.00
_cell.angle_beta   90.00
_cell.angle_gamma   90.00
#
_symmetry.space_group_name_H-M   'P 1'
#
loop_
_entity.id
_entity.type
_entity.pdbx_description
1 polymer ?
#
loop_
_entity_poly.entity_id
_entity_poly.type
_entity_poly.pdbx_seq_one_letter_code
_entity_poly.pdbx_strand_id
1 'polypeptide(L)'
;MSEFEKEEALNLQKEFEWVLHKEVHAALEQIHQVLVECAHRFPVQLYGRDNSNKQDKFKLTVPPDQLKCSAVLTGDSITHAEISIKVIRTANFIKTHILGEHPWKLQQVQDAANHLQQAIYHIDDVGKNYKFKSSDEVLHILGNILGSLQRGRTSLIVPRKKTIDDLIKSRNMKSLTPNLSEDVALSFYIQSHKLILAVYQIYFNQGVMKYDSS
;
A
#
# COMPACT_ATOMS: atom_id res chain seq x y z
N MET A 1 36.69 -43.52 8.96
CA MET A 1 35.29 -43.40 8.52
C MET A 1 34.82 -44.78 8.12
N SER A 2 33.84 -45.33 8.81
CA SER A 2 33.27 -46.65 8.50
C SER A 2 32.60 -46.62 7.12
N GLU A 3 32.45 -47.77 6.47
CA GLU A 3 31.76 -47.89 5.18
C GLU A 3 30.30 -47.41 5.28
N PHE A 4 29.68 -47.64 6.44
CA PHE A 4 28.36 -47.14 6.82
C PHE A 4 28.29 -45.61 6.83
N GLU A 5 29.26 -44.92 7.44
CA GLU A 5 29.30 -43.45 7.48
C GLU A 5 29.45 -42.83 6.07
N LYS A 6 30.14 -43.51 5.15
CA LYS A 6 30.27 -43.07 3.76
C LYS A 6 28.95 -43.20 2.99
N GLU A 7 28.24 -44.30 3.20
CA GLU A 7 26.95 -44.54 2.57
C GLU A 7 25.88 -43.56 3.09
N GLU A 8 25.85 -43.32 4.40
CA GLU A 8 24.97 -42.32 5.02
C GLU A 8 25.22 -40.91 4.46
N ALA A 9 26.48 -40.48 4.40
CA ALA A 9 26.83 -39.18 3.83
C ALA A 9 26.41 -39.03 2.36
N LEU A 10 26.54 -40.11 1.56
CA LEU A 10 26.10 -40.13 0.17
C LEU A 10 24.58 -40.02 0.04
N ASN A 11 23.83 -40.70 0.92
CA ASN A 11 22.38 -40.63 0.93
C ASN A 11 21.88 -39.23 1.32
N LEU A 12 22.47 -38.62 2.35
CA LEU A 12 22.17 -37.24 2.75
C LEU A 12 22.46 -36.25 1.62
N GLN A 13 23.54 -36.43 0.87
CA GLN A 13 23.84 -35.60 -0.29
C GLN A 13 22.77 -35.72 -1.38
N LYS A 14 22.33 -36.94 -1.70
CA LYS A 14 21.26 -37.17 -2.69
C LYS A 14 19.94 -36.56 -2.25
N GLU A 15 19.59 -36.68 -0.97
CA GLU A 15 18.39 -36.06 -0.41
C GLU A 15 18.45 -34.53 -0.51
N PHE A 16 19.59 -33.93 -0.16
CA PHE A 16 19.80 -32.49 -0.29
C PHE A 16 19.67 -32.02 -1.75
N GLU A 17 20.30 -32.72 -2.70
CA GLU A 17 20.19 -32.42 -4.13
C GLU A 17 18.74 -32.57 -4.63
N TRP A 18 18.01 -33.56 -4.13
CA TRP A 18 16.59 -33.74 -4.46
C TRP A 18 15.75 -32.55 -3.96
N VAL A 19 15.92 -32.13 -2.71
CA VAL A 19 15.23 -30.95 -2.15
C VAL A 19 15.52 -29.73 -3.01
N LEU A 20 16.80 -29.51 -3.30
CA LEU A 20 17.29 -28.35 -4.04
C LEU A 20 16.72 -28.27 -5.47
N HIS A 21 16.58 -29.41 -6.15
CA HIS A 21 16.16 -29.47 -7.55
C HIS A 21 14.69 -29.80 -7.79
N LYS A 22 13.96 -30.28 -6.78
CA LYS A 22 12.54 -30.64 -6.92
C LYS A 22 11.67 -29.81 -6.00
N GLU A 23 11.93 -29.84 -4.71
CA GLU A 23 11.05 -29.22 -3.72
C GLU A 23 11.08 -27.69 -3.82
N VAL A 24 12.27 -27.10 -4.00
CA VAL A 24 12.42 -25.64 -4.17
C VAL A 24 11.63 -25.13 -5.38
N HIS A 25 11.71 -25.81 -6.52
CA HIS A 25 10.97 -25.40 -7.72
C HIS A 25 9.46 -25.54 -7.54
N ALA A 26 9.01 -26.61 -6.88
CA ALA A 26 7.59 -26.78 -6.56
C ALA A 26 7.08 -25.66 -5.65
N ALA A 27 7.86 -25.26 -4.64
CA ALA A 27 7.53 -24.16 -3.75
C ALA A 27 7.50 -22.80 -4.48
N LEU A 28 8.50 -22.51 -5.33
CA LEU A 28 8.54 -21.28 -6.11
C LEU A 28 7.37 -21.16 -7.08
N GLU A 29 6.97 -22.27 -7.72
CA GLU A 29 5.78 -22.30 -8.59
C GLU A 29 4.49 -22.05 -7.80
N GLN A 30 4.34 -22.63 -6.61
CA GLN A 30 3.19 -22.33 -5.75
C GLN A 30 3.15 -20.86 -5.32
N ILE A 31 4.30 -20.30 -4.93
CA ILE A 31 4.40 -18.87 -4.58
C ILE A 31 4.02 -18.03 -5.80
N HIS A 32 4.55 -18.35 -6.98
CA HIS A 32 4.25 -17.65 -8.23
C HIS A 32 2.75 -17.61 -8.51
N GLN A 33 2.08 -18.76 -8.43
CA GLN A 33 0.63 -18.85 -8.66
C GLN A 33 -0.15 -17.96 -7.70
N VAL A 34 0.19 -17.97 -6.40
CA VAL A 34 -0.43 -17.09 -5.41
C VAL A 34 -0.17 -15.61 -5.72
N LEU A 35 1.05 -15.24 -6.10
CA LEU A 35 1.40 -13.84 -6.41
C LEU A 35 0.69 -13.34 -7.67
N VAL A 36 0.59 -14.18 -8.71
CA VAL A 36 -0.16 -13.88 -9.94
C VAL A 36 -1.65 -13.72 -9.64
N GLU A 37 -2.23 -14.57 -8.80
CA GLU A 37 -3.61 -14.39 -8.34
C GLU A 37 -3.79 -13.06 -7.58
N CYS A 38 -2.86 -12.69 -6.71
CA CYS A 38 -2.89 -11.40 -6.03
C CYS A 38 -2.81 -10.26 -7.04
N ALA A 39 -1.95 -10.36 -8.06
CA ALA A 39 -1.79 -9.33 -9.07
C ALA A 39 -3.07 -9.14 -9.88
N HIS A 40 -3.73 -10.24 -10.23
CA HIS A 40 -5.02 -10.23 -10.93
C HIS A 40 -6.19 -9.66 -10.14
N ARG A 41 -6.05 -9.49 -8.81
CA ARG A 41 -7.06 -8.86 -7.94
C ARG A 41 -6.70 -7.40 -7.59
N PHE A 42 -5.47 -6.99 -7.90
CA PHE A 42 -4.99 -5.66 -7.57
C PHE A 42 -5.72 -4.60 -8.43
N PRO A 43 -6.11 -3.44 -7.88
CA PRO A 43 -6.92 -2.46 -8.59
C PRO A 43 -6.10 -1.56 -9.56
N VAL A 44 -5.06 -2.10 -10.19
CA VAL A 44 -4.28 -1.42 -11.23
C VAL A 44 -3.94 -2.41 -12.33
N GLN A 45 -3.40 -1.94 -13.45
CA GLN A 45 -2.87 -2.82 -14.47
C GLN A 45 -1.63 -3.54 -13.94
N LEU A 46 -1.73 -4.87 -13.80
CA LEU A 46 -0.65 -5.70 -13.28
C LEU A 46 -0.66 -7.08 -13.95
N TYR A 47 0.52 -7.54 -14.36
CA TYR A 47 0.73 -8.88 -14.91
C TYR A 47 -0.26 -9.25 -16.04
N GLY A 48 -0.47 -8.34 -17.00
CA GLY A 48 -1.32 -8.57 -18.17
C GLY A 48 -2.82 -8.42 -17.94
N ARG A 49 -3.28 -8.17 -16.71
CA ARG A 49 -4.68 -7.86 -16.39
C ARG A 49 -4.84 -6.40 -16.00
N ASP A 50 -5.87 -5.75 -16.53
CA ASP A 50 -6.23 -4.37 -16.18
C ASP A 50 -7.52 -4.33 -15.35
N ASN A 51 -7.38 -3.97 -14.08
CA ASN A 51 -8.49 -3.73 -13.16
C ASN A 51 -8.66 -2.24 -12.81
N SER A 52 -7.97 -1.33 -13.50
CA SER A 52 -7.97 0.11 -13.20
C SER A 52 -9.36 0.74 -13.26
N ASN A 53 -10.26 0.17 -14.06
CA ASN A 53 -11.64 0.65 -14.22
C ASN A 53 -12.61 0.16 -13.13
N LYS A 54 -12.18 -0.72 -12.22
CA LYS A 54 -13.04 -1.20 -11.15
C LYS A 54 -13.38 -0.06 -10.20
N GLN A 55 -14.68 0.10 -9.92
CA GLN A 55 -15.19 1.15 -9.04
C GLN A 55 -15.76 0.57 -7.74
N ASP A 56 -15.29 1.08 -6.61
CA ASP A 56 -15.81 0.78 -5.28
C ASP A 56 -16.37 2.07 -4.65
N LYS A 57 -17.57 1.99 -4.07
CA LYS A 57 -18.26 3.14 -3.45
C LYS A 57 -18.19 3.05 -1.93
N PHE A 58 -17.72 4.12 -1.29
CA PHE A 58 -17.55 4.22 0.16
C PHE A 58 -18.43 5.33 0.73
N LYS A 59 -19.08 5.03 1.87
CA LYS A 59 -19.76 6.05 2.69
C LYS A 59 -19.04 6.12 4.03
N LEU A 60 -18.49 7.29 4.35
CA LEU A 60 -17.74 7.57 5.57
C LEU A 60 -18.52 8.61 6.38
N THR A 61 -18.91 8.29 7.60
CA THR A 61 -19.67 9.20 8.46
C THR A 61 -19.11 9.20 9.88
N VAL A 62 -19.13 10.37 10.53
CA VAL A 62 -18.76 10.52 11.95
C VAL A 62 -19.97 11.06 12.71
N PRO A 63 -20.59 10.25 13.59
CA PRO A 63 -21.65 10.71 14.48
C PRO A 63 -21.15 11.72 15.53
N PRO A 64 -21.97 12.70 15.96
CA PRO A 64 -23.29 13.08 15.42
C PRO A 64 -23.11 14.03 14.22
N ASP A 65 -23.11 13.49 13.00
CA ASP A 65 -23.03 14.20 11.72
C ASP A 65 -21.92 15.26 11.57
N GLN A 66 -20.78 15.06 12.23
CA GLN A 66 -19.63 15.97 12.13
C GLN A 66 -18.93 15.88 10.77
N LEU A 67 -18.98 14.69 10.16
CA LEU A 67 -18.41 14.39 8.84
C LEU A 67 -19.36 13.47 8.09
N LYS A 68 -19.63 13.81 6.82
CA LYS A 68 -20.24 12.91 5.85
C LYS A 68 -19.43 12.95 4.57
N CYS A 69 -19.05 11.78 4.07
CA CYS A 69 -18.37 11.65 2.80
C CYS A 69 -18.92 10.45 2.00
N SER A 70 -19.17 10.67 0.71
CA SER A 70 -19.45 9.63 -0.26
C SER A 70 -18.33 9.66 -1.30
N ALA A 71 -17.50 8.61 -1.37
CA ALA A 71 -16.34 8.53 -2.25
C ALA A 71 -16.44 7.35 -3.22
N VAL A 72 -15.93 7.53 -4.43
CA VAL A 72 -15.79 6.52 -5.48
C VAL A 72 -14.30 6.32 -5.73
N LEU A 73 -13.81 5.14 -5.37
CA LEU A 73 -12.46 4.68 -5.66
C LEU A 73 -12.47 3.95 -7.00
N THR A 74 -11.74 4.48 -7.98
CA THR A 74 -11.52 3.84 -9.28
C THR A 74 -10.05 3.48 -9.38
N GLY A 75 -9.75 2.19 -9.33
CA GLY A 75 -8.37 1.72 -9.32
C GLY A 75 -7.58 2.19 -8.11
N ASP A 76 -6.52 2.98 -8.34
CA ASP A 76 -5.65 3.59 -7.31
C ASP A 76 -6.08 5.02 -6.91
N SER A 77 -7.21 5.50 -7.42
CA SER A 77 -7.54 6.93 -7.41
C SER A 77 -8.99 7.17 -6.97
N ILE A 78 -9.21 8.12 -6.06
CA ILE A 78 -10.55 8.59 -5.74
C ILE A 78 -10.95 9.57 -6.83
N THR A 79 -11.85 9.15 -7.71
CA THR A 79 -12.27 9.94 -8.87
C THR A 79 -13.41 10.88 -8.53
N HIS A 80 -14.28 10.49 -7.60
CA HIS A 80 -15.39 11.30 -7.15
C HIS A 80 -15.47 11.23 -5.64
N ALA A 81 -15.63 12.38 -4.99
CA ALA A 81 -15.97 12.40 -3.57
C ALA A 81 -16.82 13.62 -3.27
N GLU A 82 -17.88 13.44 -2.51
CA GLU A 82 -18.65 14.52 -1.89
C GLU A 82 -18.33 14.54 -0.41
N ILE A 83 -17.91 15.67 0.13
CA ILE A 83 -17.39 15.79 1.49
C ILE A 83 -18.10 16.96 2.17
N SER A 84 -18.70 16.71 3.33
CA SER A 84 -19.38 17.70 4.17
C SER A 84 -18.85 17.60 5.59
N ILE A 85 -18.29 18.70 6.09
CA ILE A 85 -17.55 18.74 7.35
C ILE A 85 -18.11 19.86 8.22
N LYS A 86 -18.40 19.57 9.49
CA LYS A 86 -18.73 20.60 10.48
C LYS A 86 -17.43 21.22 11.02
N VAL A 87 -17.24 22.51 10.79
CA VAL A 87 -16.14 23.27 11.37
C VAL A 87 -16.48 23.57 12.82
N ILE A 88 -15.63 23.15 13.76
CA ILE A 88 -15.91 23.22 15.20
C ILE A 88 -16.00 24.68 15.65
N ARG A 89 -15.12 25.55 15.14
CA ARG A 89 -15.03 26.97 15.53
C ARG A 89 -16.27 27.79 15.18
N THR A 90 -16.80 27.59 13.96
CA THR A 90 -17.91 28.39 13.43
C THR A 90 -19.25 27.67 13.53
N ALA A 91 -19.24 26.39 13.91
CA ALA A 91 -20.37 25.46 13.82
C ALA A 91 -21.01 25.33 12.42
N ASN A 92 -20.36 25.91 11.39
CA ASN A 92 -20.83 25.88 10.02
C ASN A 92 -20.36 24.62 9.30
N PHE A 93 -21.10 24.24 8.26
CA PHE A 93 -20.71 23.14 7.38
C PHE A 93 -19.93 23.69 6.17
N ILE A 94 -18.77 23.10 5.92
CA ILE A 94 -18.04 23.26 4.66
C ILE A 94 -18.35 22.07 3.78
N LYS A 95 -18.61 22.33 2.51
CA LYS A 95 -18.78 21.31 1.47
C LYS A 95 -17.68 21.46 0.42
N THR A 96 -17.05 20.34 0.09
CA THR A 96 -16.08 20.26 -0.99
C THR A 96 -16.21 18.92 -1.70
N HIS A 97 -15.67 18.82 -2.91
CA HIS A 97 -15.73 17.63 -3.70
C HIS A 97 -14.45 17.37 -4.51
N ILE A 98 -14.25 16.10 -4.87
CA ILE A 98 -13.25 15.65 -5.83
C ILE A 98 -13.98 15.32 -7.14
N LEU A 99 -13.46 15.79 -8.28
CA LEU A 99 -13.99 15.54 -9.62
C LEU A 99 -13.07 14.62 -10.42
N GLY A 100 -13.64 13.86 -11.36
CA GLY A 100 -12.91 12.88 -12.16
C GLY A 100 -11.71 13.43 -12.94
N GLU A 101 -11.76 14.70 -13.35
CA GLU A 101 -10.66 15.39 -14.05
C GLU A 101 -9.42 15.59 -13.17
N HIS A 102 -9.61 15.69 -11.85
CA HIS A 102 -8.54 15.90 -10.88
C HIS A 102 -8.66 14.87 -9.74
N PRO A 103 -8.37 13.59 -10.01
CA PRO A 103 -8.58 12.54 -9.05
C PRO A 103 -7.55 12.60 -7.92
N TRP A 104 -7.95 12.17 -6.73
CA TRP A 104 -7.05 12.06 -5.58
C TRP A 104 -6.33 10.71 -5.61
N LYS A 105 -5.04 10.74 -5.91
CA LYS A 105 -4.23 9.51 -6.02
C LYS A 105 -3.86 8.92 -4.66
N LEU A 106 -4.04 7.61 -4.53
CA LEU A 106 -3.62 6.81 -3.37
C LEU A 106 -2.30 6.09 -3.70
N GLN A 107 -1.18 6.79 -3.52
CA GLN A 107 0.16 6.26 -3.83
C GLN A 107 0.45 4.90 -3.17
N GLN A 108 -0.15 4.61 -2.01
CA GLN A 108 -0.02 3.33 -1.31
C GLN A 108 -0.44 2.13 -2.18
N VAL A 109 -1.46 2.30 -3.02
CA VAL A 109 -1.94 1.26 -3.93
C VAL A 109 -0.88 1.00 -4.99
N GLN A 110 -0.42 2.04 -5.68
CA GLN A 110 0.62 1.91 -6.71
C GLN A 110 1.92 1.32 -6.16
N ASP A 111 2.37 1.78 -4.99
CA ASP A 111 3.61 1.28 -4.37
C ASP A 111 3.50 -0.21 -4.02
N ALA A 112 2.35 -0.63 -3.49
CA ALA A 112 2.09 -2.03 -3.21
C ALA A 112 2.02 -2.88 -4.49
N ALA A 113 1.42 -2.37 -5.57
CA ALA A 113 1.42 -3.03 -6.88
C ALA A 113 2.83 -3.22 -7.42
N ASN A 114 3.66 -2.18 -7.38
CA ASN A 114 5.04 -2.22 -7.84
C ASN A 114 5.86 -3.25 -7.06
N HIS A 115 5.69 -3.33 -5.74
CA HIS A 115 6.37 -4.32 -4.91
C HIS A 115 5.89 -5.75 -5.15
N LEU A 116 4.59 -5.94 -5.43
CA LEU A 116 4.07 -7.24 -5.82
C LEU A 116 4.66 -7.69 -7.17
N GLN A 117 4.73 -6.78 -8.15
CA GLN A 117 5.35 -7.05 -9.44
C GLN A 117 6.83 -7.41 -9.31
N GLN A 118 7.56 -6.70 -8.44
CA GLN A 118 8.95 -6.99 -8.15
C GLN A 118 9.14 -8.40 -7.55
N ALA A 119 8.24 -8.83 -6.67
CA ALA A 119 8.26 -10.18 -6.10
C ALA A 119 8.03 -11.25 -7.16
N ILE A 120 7.11 -11.02 -8.10
CA ILE A 120 6.87 -11.92 -9.25
C ILE A 120 8.10 -11.98 -10.16
N TYR A 121 8.70 -10.81 -10.47
CA TYR A 121 9.90 -10.73 -11.30
C TYR A 121 11.07 -11.52 -10.73
N HIS A 122 11.27 -11.49 -9.40
CA HIS A 122 12.31 -12.31 -8.76
C HIS A 122 12.11 -13.82 -8.95
N ILE A 123 10.87 -14.30 -9.15
CA ILE A 123 10.60 -15.71 -9.43
C ILE A 123 10.77 -16.00 -10.92
N ASP A 124 10.23 -15.13 -11.78
CA ASP A 124 10.33 -15.27 -13.24
C ASP A 124 11.79 -15.29 -13.72
N ASP A 125 12.66 -14.50 -13.08
CA ASP A 125 14.09 -14.38 -13.42
C ASP A 125 14.90 -15.65 -13.12
N VAL A 126 14.49 -16.45 -12.13
CA VAL A 126 15.14 -17.75 -11.84
C VAL A 126 14.98 -18.68 -13.04
N GLY A 127 13.79 -18.75 -13.63
CA GLY A 127 13.46 -19.66 -14.71
C GLY A 127 13.20 -21.10 -14.27
N LYS A 128 12.28 -21.78 -14.96
CA LYS A 128 11.75 -23.10 -14.55
C LYS A 128 12.79 -24.23 -14.52
N ASN A 129 13.87 -24.09 -15.27
CA ASN A 129 14.91 -25.12 -15.42
C ASN A 129 16.22 -24.76 -14.71
N TYR A 130 16.21 -23.73 -13.85
CA TYR A 130 17.38 -23.34 -13.09
C TYR A 130 17.87 -24.50 -12.21
N LYS A 131 19.18 -24.63 -12.07
CA LYS A 131 19.75 -25.63 -11.16
C LYS A 131 20.48 -24.89 -10.06
N PHE A 132 19.78 -24.70 -8.95
CA PHE A 132 20.36 -24.15 -7.73
C PHE A 132 21.60 -24.94 -7.33
N LYS A 133 22.64 -24.24 -6.90
CA LYS A 133 23.93 -24.84 -6.53
C LYS A 133 24.13 -24.94 -5.03
N SER A 134 23.38 -24.15 -4.27
CA SER A 134 23.51 -24.06 -2.81
C SER A 134 22.21 -23.63 -2.15
N SER A 135 22.09 -23.88 -0.85
CA SER A 135 20.99 -23.35 -0.03
C SER A 135 21.03 -21.82 0.07
N ASP A 136 22.22 -21.22 0.10
CA ASP A 136 22.37 -19.75 0.22
C ASP A 136 21.74 -19.01 -0.96
N GLU A 137 21.87 -19.58 -2.16
CA GLU A 137 21.23 -19.04 -3.35
C GLU A 137 19.69 -19.06 -3.27
N VAL A 138 19.14 -20.18 -2.80
CA VAL A 138 17.69 -20.33 -2.58
C VAL A 138 17.22 -19.32 -1.54
N LEU A 139 17.92 -19.23 -0.41
CA LEU A 139 17.61 -18.29 0.67
C LEU A 139 17.71 -16.84 0.21
N HIS A 140 18.67 -16.50 -0.65
CA HIS A 140 18.80 -15.17 -1.21
C HIS A 140 17.58 -14.77 -2.04
N ILE A 141 17.12 -15.65 -2.95
CA ILE A 141 15.94 -15.41 -3.77
C ILE A 141 14.67 -15.32 -2.91
N LEU A 142 14.48 -16.24 -1.97
CA LEU A 142 13.35 -16.18 -1.03
C LEU A 142 13.38 -14.89 -0.20
N GLY A 143 14.58 -14.44 0.22
CA GLY A 143 14.78 -13.18 0.91
C GLY A 143 14.35 -11.97 0.06
N ASN A 144 14.67 -11.95 -1.23
CA ASN A 144 14.28 -10.89 -2.15
C ASN A 144 12.76 -10.84 -2.39
N ILE A 145 12.14 -12.01 -2.57
CA ILE A 145 10.69 -12.16 -2.72
C ILE A 145 10.00 -11.66 -1.44
N LEU A 146 10.39 -12.19 -0.28
CA LEU A 146 9.82 -11.83 1.01
C LEU A 146 9.99 -10.34 1.30
N GLY A 147 11.17 -9.78 1.05
CA GLY A 147 11.43 -8.35 1.25
C GLY A 147 10.53 -7.47 0.37
N SER A 148 10.27 -7.88 -0.87
CA SER A 148 9.33 -7.18 -1.76
C SER A 148 7.89 -7.26 -1.23
N LEU A 149 7.44 -8.44 -0.82
CA LEU A 149 6.10 -8.62 -0.23
C LEU A 149 5.91 -7.83 1.07
N GLN A 150 6.94 -7.79 1.92
CA GLN A 150 6.92 -7.01 3.16
C GLN A 150 6.80 -5.51 2.88
N ARG A 151 7.53 -4.97 1.90
CA ARG A 151 7.41 -3.56 1.49
C ARG A 151 6.04 -3.25 0.89
N GLY A 152 5.51 -4.15 0.05
CA GLY A 152 4.15 -4.00 -0.50
C GLY A 152 3.08 -3.99 0.60
N ARG A 153 3.15 -4.94 1.53
CA ARG A 153 2.29 -4.99 2.72
C ARG A 153 2.41 -3.73 3.57
N THR A 154 3.63 -3.28 3.85
CA THR A 154 3.88 -2.10 4.68
C THR A 154 3.28 -0.84 4.06
N SER A 155 3.32 -0.72 2.73
CA SER A 155 2.73 0.40 2.00
C SER A 155 1.21 0.52 2.22
N LEU A 156 0.51 -0.60 2.43
CA LEU A 156 -0.94 -0.62 2.70
C LEU A 156 -1.29 -0.52 4.20
N ILE A 157 -0.43 -0.99 5.09
CA ILE A 157 -0.71 -1.04 6.53
C ILE A 157 -0.26 0.24 7.24
N VAL A 158 0.85 0.84 6.82
CA VAL A 158 1.47 2.00 7.50
C VAL A 158 1.26 3.25 6.63
N PRO A 159 0.35 4.16 7.03
CA PRO A 159 0.18 5.43 6.32
C PRO A 159 1.47 6.25 6.36
N ARG A 160 1.82 6.88 5.22
CA ARG A 160 2.97 7.78 5.17
C ARG A 160 2.72 9.00 6.05
N LYS A 161 3.65 9.27 6.96
CA LYS A 161 3.65 10.52 7.73
C LYS A 161 3.91 11.69 6.77
N LYS A 162 2.99 12.65 6.73
CA LYS A 162 3.16 13.94 6.07
C LYS A 162 3.05 15.01 7.14
N THR A 163 3.87 16.06 7.03
CA THR A 163 3.63 17.25 7.84
C THR A 163 2.31 17.90 7.42
N ILE A 164 1.71 18.70 8.29
CA ILE A 164 0.49 19.43 7.96
C ILE A 164 0.74 20.40 6.79
N ASP A 165 1.89 21.05 6.76
CA ASP A 165 2.28 21.95 5.66
C ASP A 165 2.38 21.23 4.31
N ASP A 166 3.00 20.04 4.29
CA ASP A 166 3.08 19.21 3.08
C ASP A 166 1.70 18.75 2.62
N LEU A 167 0.80 18.46 3.56
CA LEU A 167 -0.55 18.02 3.27
C LEU A 167 -1.34 19.15 2.58
N ILE A 168 -1.35 20.35 3.16
CA ILE A 168 -2.06 21.52 2.63
C ILE A 168 -1.56 21.87 1.23
N LYS A 169 -0.23 21.81 1.01
CA LYS A 169 0.38 22.16 -0.29
C LYS A 169 0.27 21.04 -1.34
N SER A 170 -0.23 19.86 -0.96
CA SER A 170 -0.27 18.70 -1.84
C SER A 170 -1.18 18.89 -3.06
N ARG A 171 -0.84 18.21 -4.16
CA ARG A 171 -1.67 18.19 -5.38
C ARG A 171 -3.10 17.70 -5.11
N ASN A 172 -3.24 16.76 -4.17
CA ASN A 172 -4.52 16.21 -3.76
C ASN A 172 -5.40 17.25 -3.05
N MET A 173 -4.84 18.10 -2.19
CA MET A 173 -5.61 19.20 -1.59
C MET A 173 -6.06 20.23 -2.64
N LYS A 174 -5.24 20.47 -3.66
CA LYS A 174 -5.57 21.38 -4.78
C LYS A 174 -6.62 20.82 -5.75
N SER A 175 -6.96 19.54 -5.66
CA SER A 175 -7.98 18.91 -6.51
C SER A 175 -9.40 19.06 -5.94
N LEU A 176 -9.51 19.62 -4.74
CA LEU A 176 -10.78 19.88 -4.07
C LEU A 176 -11.47 21.09 -4.69
N THR A 177 -12.78 20.98 -4.90
CA THR A 177 -13.60 22.07 -5.43
C THR A 177 -14.86 22.25 -4.55
N PRO A 178 -15.15 23.46 -4.03
CA PRO A 178 -14.20 24.56 -3.87
C PRO A 178 -12.98 24.13 -3.03
N ASN A 179 -11.86 24.84 -3.23
CA ASN A 179 -10.69 24.68 -2.39
C ASN A 179 -11.03 24.98 -0.93
N LEU A 180 -10.39 24.24 -0.02
CA LEU A 180 -10.52 24.48 1.42
C LEU A 180 -9.60 25.62 1.87
N SER A 181 -9.99 26.29 2.95
CA SER A 181 -9.16 27.28 3.64
C SER A 181 -7.98 26.62 4.34
N GLU A 182 -6.93 27.40 4.62
CA GLU A 182 -5.67 26.89 5.21
C GLU A 182 -5.84 26.34 6.64
N ASP A 183 -6.96 26.63 7.30
CA ASP A 183 -7.30 26.09 8.62
C ASP A 183 -7.98 24.70 8.57
N VAL A 184 -8.23 24.14 7.38
CA VAL A 184 -8.80 22.80 7.21
C VAL A 184 -8.02 21.99 6.18
N ALA A 185 -7.50 20.83 6.59
CA ALA A 185 -6.82 19.88 5.70
C ALA A 185 -7.50 18.51 5.70
N LEU A 186 -7.49 17.84 4.55
CA LEU A 186 -8.02 16.49 4.36
C LEU A 186 -6.91 15.53 3.98
N SER A 187 -7.09 14.26 4.35
CA SER A 187 -6.23 13.19 3.87
C SER A 187 -7.02 11.91 3.69
N PHE A 188 -7.02 11.39 2.45
CA PHE A 188 -7.39 10.01 2.21
C PHE A 188 -6.15 9.11 2.22
N TYR A 189 -6.23 8.02 2.98
CA TYR A 189 -5.19 7.00 3.02
C TYR A 189 -5.80 5.62 3.28
N ILE A 190 -5.01 4.57 3.03
CA ILE A 190 -5.36 3.20 3.32
C ILE A 190 -4.70 2.80 4.63
N GLN A 191 -5.46 2.13 5.50
CA GLN A 191 -4.95 1.48 6.69
C GLN A 191 -5.42 0.03 6.69
N SER A 192 -4.52 -0.87 6.31
CA SER A 192 -4.81 -2.29 6.06
C SER A 192 -5.87 -2.45 4.97
N HIS A 193 -7.12 -2.76 5.34
CA HIS A 193 -8.23 -3.02 4.42
C HIS A 193 -9.30 -1.92 4.45
N LYS A 194 -9.01 -0.77 5.08
CA LYS A 194 -9.95 0.34 5.22
C LYS A 194 -9.46 1.58 4.48
N LEU A 195 -10.36 2.21 3.74
CA LEU A 195 -10.19 3.59 3.29
C LEU A 195 -10.50 4.52 4.46
N ILE A 196 -9.56 5.39 4.80
CA ILE A 196 -9.68 6.36 5.87
C ILE A 196 -9.72 7.76 5.28
N LEU A 197 -10.64 8.59 5.79
CA LEU A 197 -10.64 10.04 5.61
C LEU A 197 -10.31 10.69 6.95
N ALA A 198 -9.15 11.33 7.02
CA ALA A 198 -8.79 12.19 8.14
C ALA A 198 -9.06 13.65 7.81
N VAL A 199 -9.57 14.38 8.80
CA VAL A 199 -9.84 15.82 8.73
C VAL A 199 -9.04 16.48 9.84
N TYR A 200 -8.27 17.51 9.50
CA TYR A 200 -7.48 18.30 10.42
C TYR A 200 -8.05 19.72 10.44
N GLN A 201 -8.42 20.21 11.63
CA GLN A 201 -8.77 21.61 11.86
C GLN A 201 -7.63 22.26 12.63
N ILE A 202 -7.03 23.29 12.05
CA ILE A 202 -5.78 23.89 12.53
C ILE A 202 -6.12 25.20 13.25
N TYR A 203 -5.56 25.36 14.46
CA TYR A 203 -5.75 26.56 15.27
C TYR A 203 -4.42 27.22 15.54
N PHE A 204 -4.31 28.49 15.19
CA PHE A 204 -3.21 29.33 15.64
C PHE A 204 -3.53 29.81 17.05
N ASN A 205 -2.87 29.23 18.05
CA ASN A 205 -2.88 29.80 19.39
C ASN A 205 -1.87 30.95 19.42
N GLN A 206 -2.36 32.20 19.31
CA GLN A 206 -1.53 33.36 19.59
C GLN A 206 -1.26 33.39 21.09
N GLY A 207 -0.23 32.65 21.52
CA GLY A 207 0.32 32.80 22.85
C GLY A 207 0.89 34.20 22.99
N VAL A 208 0.16 35.09 23.63
CA VAL A 208 0.71 36.37 24.11
C VAL A 208 1.80 36.00 25.11
N MET A 209 3.07 36.14 24.73
CA MET A 209 4.17 36.24 25.70
C MET A 209 3.97 37.55 26.46
N LYS A 210 3.22 37.49 27.57
CA LYS A 210 3.28 38.55 28.59
C LYS A 210 4.62 38.39 29.30
N TYR A 211 5.57 39.25 28.96
CA TYR A 211 6.67 39.55 29.87
C TYR A 211 6.07 40.38 31.00
N ASP A 212 5.77 39.76 32.14
CA ASP A 212 5.55 40.53 33.36
C ASP A 212 6.90 41.16 33.74
N SER A 213 7.00 42.46 33.45
CA SER A 213 8.07 43.33 33.91
C SER A 213 7.43 44.30 34.90
N SER A 214 7.40 43.95 36.18
CA SER A 214 7.38 44.85 37.36
C SER A 214 7.38 44.00 38.63
#